data_AF-A0AA95SBC5-F1
#
_entry.id   AF-A0AA95SBC5-F1
#
_cell.length_a   1.000
_cell.length_b   1.000
_cell.length_c   1.000
_cell.angle_alpha   90.00
_cell.angle_beta   90.00
_cell.angle_gamma   90.00
#
_symmetry.space_group_name_H-M   'P 1'
#
loop_
_entity.id
_entity.type
_entity.pdbx_description
1 polymer ?
#
loop_
_entity_poly.entity_id
_entity_poly.type
_entity_poly.pdbx_seq_one_letter_code
_entity_poly.pdbx_strand_id
1 'polypeptide(L)'
;MENKLINLKDKMNETLLRDIYFNDKLEQSVLSSIKNKKSRVFPFRNKFNSLLSLAVTTVFFLGIAYFVATQLNLFKDSQGNNASVPKEKIIETTNNETANTSFEEPNAINKDDISKETVFSELKKYLPQNVLDNMPNFRQEDLNESTLYLWSKKEPNSDNFIHKIEVIFNENGFKQYHYKNYSFDLKENKISKDVANKMVENFAKSFISDGDQLSFVNKPAWDSLYEKDVVESWVSEKDNKEYIVMVNLSYGYVEFFTIQDKSN
;
A
#
# COMPACT_ATOMS: atom_id res chain seq x y z
N MET A 1 -4.59 -12.36 40.73
CA MET A 1 -4.78 -12.17 39.28
C MET A 1 -5.37 -13.41 38.61
N GLU A 2 -5.16 -14.60 39.18
CA GLU A 2 -5.73 -15.89 38.73
C GLU A 2 -7.28 -15.90 38.67
N ASN A 3 -7.99 -15.30 39.63
CA ASN A 3 -9.45 -15.33 39.65
C ASN A 3 -10.17 -14.58 38.50
N LYS A 4 -9.47 -13.81 37.67
CA LYS A 4 -10.10 -13.10 36.52
C LYS A 4 -10.07 -13.89 35.21
N LEU A 5 -9.25 -14.93 35.12
CA LEU A 5 -9.10 -15.78 33.92
C LEU A 5 -9.86 -17.09 34.01
N ILE A 6 -10.18 -17.56 35.22
CA ILE A 6 -11.00 -18.77 35.44
C ILE A 6 -12.34 -18.66 34.69
N ASN A 7 -12.96 -17.48 34.68
CA ASN A 7 -14.25 -17.26 34.00
C ASN A 7 -14.10 -16.88 32.52
N LEU A 8 -12.88 -16.78 31.97
CA LEU A 8 -12.66 -16.41 30.57
C LEU A 8 -13.02 -17.58 29.64
N LYS A 9 -12.64 -18.80 30.01
CA LYS A 9 -12.97 -20.02 29.26
C LYS A 9 -14.48 -20.21 29.16
N ASP A 10 -15.18 -20.06 30.28
CA ASP A 10 -16.65 -20.17 30.33
C ASP A 10 -17.32 -19.11 29.45
N LYS A 11 -16.84 -17.86 29.51
CA LYS A 11 -17.35 -16.78 28.64
C LYS A 11 -17.02 -16.96 27.17
N MET A 12 -15.87 -17.54 26.82
CA MET A 12 -15.53 -17.83 25.43
C MET A 12 -16.43 -18.93 24.86
N ASN A 13 -16.77 -19.93 25.67
CA ASN A 13 -17.70 -21.00 25.29
C ASN A 13 -19.13 -20.50 25.03
N GLU A 14 -19.51 -19.36 25.61
CA GLU A 14 -20.79 -18.68 25.34
C GLU A 14 -20.78 -17.82 24.05
N THR A 15 -19.63 -17.67 23.40
CA THR A 15 -19.47 -16.85 22.18
C THR A 15 -19.14 -17.70 20.96
N LEU A 16 -19.04 -17.07 19.79
CA LEU A 16 -18.56 -17.70 18.55
C LEU A 16 -17.12 -18.25 18.65
N LEU A 17 -16.43 -17.99 19.76
CA LEU A 17 -15.07 -18.48 20.04
C LEU A 17 -15.04 -19.88 20.69
N ARG A 18 -16.18 -20.54 20.88
CA ARG A 18 -16.27 -21.88 21.50
C ARG A 18 -15.46 -22.96 20.75
N ASP A 19 -15.27 -22.78 19.45
CA ASP A 19 -14.56 -23.75 18.59
C ASP A 19 -13.03 -23.58 18.67
N ILE A 20 -12.55 -22.55 19.38
CA ILE A 20 -11.13 -22.33 19.62
C ILE A 20 -10.69 -23.15 20.83
N TYR A 21 -9.94 -24.22 20.59
CA TYR A 21 -9.43 -25.10 21.63
C TYR A 21 -8.40 -24.39 22.52
N PHE A 22 -8.86 -23.94 23.69
CA PHE A 22 -8.02 -23.28 24.69
C PHE A 22 -7.31 -24.33 25.56
N ASN A 23 -6.05 -24.62 25.22
CA ASN A 23 -5.14 -25.51 25.94
C ASN A 23 -4.42 -24.73 27.07
N ASP A 24 -4.11 -25.40 28.19
CA ASP A 24 -3.27 -24.93 29.31
C ASP A 24 -1.99 -24.20 28.86
N LYS A 25 -1.39 -24.60 27.73
CA LYS A 25 -0.22 -23.94 27.14
C LYS A 25 -0.53 -22.53 26.61
N LEU A 26 -1.70 -22.33 26.00
CA LEU A 26 -2.19 -21.02 25.55
C LEU A 26 -2.55 -20.15 26.74
N GLU A 27 -3.17 -20.73 27.77
CA GLU A 27 -3.48 -20.02 29.02
C GLU A 27 -2.22 -19.48 29.69
N GLN A 28 -1.18 -20.30 29.83
CA GLN A 28 0.12 -19.88 30.39
C GLN A 28 0.81 -18.83 29.51
N SER A 29 0.70 -18.93 28.18
CA SER A 29 1.23 -17.92 27.25
C SER A 29 0.55 -16.55 27.42
N VAL A 30 -0.78 -16.53 27.54
CA VAL A 30 -1.56 -15.30 27.77
C VAL A 30 -1.24 -14.72 29.15
N LEU A 31 -1.20 -15.56 30.19
CA LEU A 31 -0.82 -15.16 31.54
C LEU A 31 0.58 -14.54 31.59
N SER A 32 1.56 -15.15 30.94
CA SER A 32 2.92 -14.62 30.88
C SER A 32 2.99 -13.30 30.11
N SER A 33 2.24 -13.14 29.03
CA SER A 33 2.17 -11.91 28.24
C SER A 33 1.54 -10.75 29.02
N ILE A 34 0.51 -11.03 29.81
CA ILE A 34 -0.13 -10.02 30.69
C ILE A 34 0.80 -9.67 31.86
N LYS A 35 1.42 -10.67 32.48
CA LYS A 35 2.33 -10.48 33.63
C LYS A 35 3.62 -9.74 33.23
N ASN A 36 4.12 -9.95 32.01
CA ASN A 36 5.31 -9.29 31.48
C ASN A 36 5.04 -7.92 30.84
N LYS A 37 3.77 -7.48 30.78
CA LYS A 37 3.41 -6.15 30.28
C LYS A 37 3.78 -5.09 31.33
N LYS A 38 5.04 -4.65 31.33
CA LYS A 38 5.41 -3.39 31.98
C LYS A 38 4.55 -2.29 31.38
N SER A 39 3.72 -1.64 32.19
CA SER A 39 2.99 -0.45 31.79
C SER A 39 3.99 0.63 31.38
N ARG A 40 4.24 0.77 30.08
CA ARG A 40 4.90 1.97 29.55
C ARG A 40 3.94 3.13 29.77
N VAL A 41 4.15 3.86 30.85
CA VAL A 41 3.58 5.19 31.04
C VAL A 41 4.16 6.06 29.94
N PHE A 42 3.37 6.32 28.90
CA PHE A 42 3.76 7.22 27.81
C PHE A 42 3.95 8.63 28.39
N PRO A 43 5.16 9.24 28.31
CA PRO A 43 5.43 10.55 28.91
C PRO A 43 4.88 11.73 28.09
N PHE A 44 4.07 11.50 27.06
CA PHE A 44 3.74 12.51 26.05
C PHE A 44 2.45 13.32 26.30
N ARG A 45 1.69 13.04 27.36
CA ARG A 45 0.40 13.71 27.58
C ARG A 45 0.48 15.23 27.82
N ASN A 46 1.62 15.79 28.22
CA ASN A 46 1.74 17.23 28.50
C ASN A 46 2.22 18.09 27.31
N LYS A 47 2.72 17.51 26.21
CA LYS A 47 3.31 18.29 25.10
C LYS A 47 2.32 18.62 23.97
N PHE A 48 1.23 17.87 23.83
CA PHE A 48 0.24 18.09 22.76
C PHE A 48 -0.56 19.39 22.93
N ASN A 49 -0.90 19.77 24.17
CA ASN A 49 -1.64 21.01 24.42
C ASN A 49 -0.83 22.27 24.04
N SER A 50 0.50 22.23 24.23
CA SER A 50 1.39 23.34 23.86
C SER A 50 1.54 23.47 22.34
N LEU A 51 1.68 22.35 21.62
CA LEU A 51 1.78 22.35 20.16
C LEU A 51 0.50 22.81 19.48
N LEU A 52 -0.66 22.41 20.00
CA LEU A 52 -1.96 22.86 19.49
C LEU A 52 -2.16 24.36 19.73
N SER A 53 -1.80 24.86 20.92
CA SER A 53 -1.87 26.29 21.23
C SER A 53 -0.96 27.11 20.32
N LEU A 54 0.26 26.62 20.04
CA LEU A 54 1.22 27.31 19.18
C LEU A 54 0.71 27.41 17.73
N ALA A 55 0.17 26.31 17.19
CA ALA A 55 -0.38 26.28 15.84
C ALA A 55 -1.60 27.21 15.67
N VAL A 56 -2.48 27.29 16.67
CA VAL A 56 -3.62 28.21 16.62
C VAL A 56 -3.17 29.67 16.67
N THR A 57 -2.17 30.00 17.50
CA THR A 57 -1.66 31.38 17.57
C THR A 57 -1.00 31.82 16.27
N THR A 58 -0.23 30.96 15.58
CA THR A 58 0.45 31.33 14.34
C THR A 58 -0.53 31.61 13.20
N VAL A 59 -1.57 30.80 13.05
CA VAL A 59 -2.63 31.04 12.05
C VAL A 59 -3.36 32.36 12.33
N PHE A 60 -3.61 32.68 13.61
CA PHE A 60 -4.26 33.93 14.00
C PHE A 60 -3.42 35.16 13.65
N PHE A 61 -2.10 35.13 13.93
CA PHE A 61 -1.20 36.23 13.57
C PHE A 61 -1.04 36.40 12.05
N LEU A 62 -0.98 35.30 11.29
CA LEU A 62 -0.96 35.34 9.82
C LEU A 62 -2.25 35.98 9.26
N GLY A 63 -3.41 35.64 9.82
CA GLY A 63 -4.70 36.24 9.45
C GLY A 63 -4.75 37.74 9.72
N ILE A 64 -4.27 38.19 10.89
CA ILE A 64 -4.19 39.63 11.21
C ILE A 64 -3.24 40.35 10.24
N ALA A 65 -2.05 39.79 9.99
CA ALA A 65 -1.08 40.39 9.09
C ALA A 65 -1.64 40.52 7.65
N TYR A 66 -2.29 39.48 7.14
CA TYR A 66 -2.95 39.50 5.84
C TYR A 66 -4.08 40.53 5.77
N PHE A 67 -4.92 40.58 6.80
CA PHE A 67 -6.02 41.55 6.88
C PHE A 67 -5.51 43.00 6.91
N VAL A 68 -4.49 43.30 7.71
CA VAL A 68 -3.88 44.63 7.78
C VAL A 68 -3.24 45.01 6.45
N ALA A 69 -2.51 44.09 5.81
CA ALA A 69 -1.89 44.35 4.51
C ALA A 69 -2.93 44.61 3.41
N THR A 70 -4.07 43.92 3.46
CA THR A 70 -5.20 44.14 2.55
C THR A 70 -5.88 45.50 2.81
N GLN A 71 -6.13 45.87 4.07
CA GLN A 71 -6.72 47.17 4.43
C GLN A 71 -5.83 48.35 4.05
N LEU A 72 -4.51 48.17 4.13
CA LEU A 72 -3.53 49.18 3.74
C LEU A 72 -3.32 49.26 2.21
N ASN A 73 -4.06 48.46 1.41
CA ASN A 73 -3.87 48.35 -0.04
C ASN A 73 -2.40 48.07 -0.43
N LEU A 74 -1.62 47.40 0.44
CA LEU A 74 -0.21 47.07 0.14
C LEU A 74 -0.06 46.13 -1.06
N PHE A 75 -1.15 45.53 -1.52
CA PHE A 75 -1.21 44.67 -2.70
C PHE A 75 -1.80 45.35 -3.95
N LYS A 76 -2.04 46.67 -3.94
CA LYS A 76 -2.41 47.45 -5.14
C LYS A 76 -1.19 48.14 -5.74
N ASP A 77 -0.53 47.45 -6.67
CA ASP A 77 -0.25 47.90 -8.04
C ASP A 77 0.91 47.11 -8.66
N SER A 78 0.56 46.28 -9.65
CA SER A 78 1.38 46.11 -10.85
C SER A 78 0.44 45.81 -12.01
N GLN A 79 -0.27 46.85 -12.44
CA GLN A 79 -0.94 46.86 -13.73
C GLN A 79 -0.89 48.28 -14.32
N GLY A 80 -0.11 48.45 -15.39
CA GLY A 80 -0.25 49.57 -16.31
C GLY A 80 1.05 50.29 -16.70
N ASN A 81 1.71 49.83 -17.77
CA ASN A 81 2.23 50.70 -18.83
C ASN A 81 2.43 49.88 -20.11
N ASN A 82 1.56 50.13 -21.09
CA ASN A 82 1.67 49.61 -22.45
C ASN A 82 2.70 50.42 -23.24
N ALA A 83 3.74 49.77 -23.77
CA ALA A 83 4.49 50.23 -24.94
C ALA A 83 5.14 49.04 -25.68
N SER A 84 4.79 48.90 -26.97
CA SER A 84 5.51 48.20 -28.07
C SER A 84 5.91 46.72 -27.96
N VAL A 85 5.09 45.85 -28.60
CA VAL A 85 5.37 44.68 -29.49
C VAL A 85 6.86 44.36 -29.74
N PRO A 86 7.35 43.10 -29.63
CA PRO A 86 6.94 42.00 -30.53
C PRO A 86 6.58 40.64 -29.92
N LYS A 87 5.69 39.95 -30.66
CA LYS A 87 5.16 38.60 -30.44
C LYS A 87 6.24 37.61 -29.99
N GLU A 88 6.11 37.13 -28.76
CA GLU A 88 6.74 35.90 -28.31
C GLU A 88 5.63 34.90 -27.94
N LYS A 89 5.81 33.67 -28.46
CA LYS A 89 4.88 32.54 -28.36
C LYS A 89 4.39 32.36 -26.92
N ILE A 90 3.07 32.35 -26.75
CA ILE A 90 2.42 31.63 -25.65
C ILE A 90 2.74 30.15 -25.87
N ILE A 91 3.69 29.64 -25.09
CA ILE A 91 3.77 28.21 -24.80
C ILE A 91 2.90 28.02 -23.56
N GLU A 92 1.66 27.58 -23.78
CA GLU A 92 0.93 26.85 -22.75
C GLU A 92 1.75 25.60 -22.43
N THR A 93 2.51 25.65 -21.34
CA THR A 93 3.06 24.44 -20.74
C THR A 93 1.95 23.80 -19.91
N THR A 94 0.97 23.23 -20.59
CA THR A 94 0.14 22.16 -20.04
C THR A 94 1.05 20.94 -19.92
N ASN A 95 1.77 20.82 -18.81
CA ASN A 95 2.40 19.56 -18.44
C ASN A 95 1.32 18.60 -17.95
N ASN A 96 0.50 18.13 -18.89
CA ASN A 96 -0.03 16.77 -18.83
C ASN A 96 1.16 15.85 -19.14
N GLU A 97 2.07 15.69 -18.18
CA GLU A 97 2.98 14.55 -18.17
C GLU A 97 2.11 13.31 -17.93
N THR A 98 1.47 12.86 -19.01
CA THR A 98 1.10 11.46 -19.14
C THR A 98 2.43 10.75 -19.15
N ALA A 99 2.83 10.22 -18.00
CA ALA A 99 3.98 9.36 -17.90
C ALA A 99 3.73 8.20 -18.88
N ASN A 100 4.43 8.21 -20.01
CA ASN A 100 4.51 7.08 -20.91
C ASN A 100 5.37 6.02 -20.23
N THR A 101 4.86 5.41 -19.17
CA THR A 101 5.44 4.22 -18.58
C THR A 101 5.17 3.09 -19.58
N SER A 102 6.13 2.90 -20.49
CA SER A 102 6.17 1.75 -21.38
C SER A 102 6.47 0.53 -20.51
N PHE A 103 5.44 -0.23 -20.15
CA PHE A 103 5.61 -1.53 -19.52
C PHE A 103 6.17 -2.48 -20.58
N GLU A 104 7.40 -2.96 -20.35
CA GLU A 104 8.01 -3.96 -21.22
C GLU A 104 7.13 -5.21 -21.29
N GLU A 105 6.97 -5.75 -22.51
CA GLU A 105 6.21 -6.96 -22.75
C GLU A 105 6.84 -8.13 -21.99
N PRO A 106 6.04 -8.98 -21.30
CA PRO A 106 6.59 -10.02 -20.46
C PRO A 106 7.29 -11.11 -21.28
N ASN A 107 8.40 -11.62 -20.75
CA ASN A 107 9.08 -12.79 -21.31
C ASN A 107 8.26 -14.05 -21.04
N ALA A 108 8.23 -15.00 -21.98
CA ALA A 108 7.57 -16.28 -21.81
C ALA A 108 8.27 -17.12 -20.72
N ILE A 109 7.61 -17.32 -19.58
CA ILE A 109 8.11 -18.12 -18.45
C ILE A 109 7.33 -19.45 -18.43
N ASN A 110 8.01 -20.55 -18.08
CA ASN A 110 7.35 -21.81 -17.78
C ASN A 110 6.69 -21.71 -16.39
N LYS A 111 5.36 -21.71 -16.35
CA LYS A 111 4.55 -21.26 -15.20
C LYS A 111 4.26 -22.35 -14.18
N ASP A 112 4.54 -23.61 -14.51
CA ASP A 112 4.25 -24.76 -13.65
C ASP A 112 5.29 -24.95 -12.53
N ASP A 113 6.39 -24.20 -12.56
CA ASP A 113 7.46 -24.23 -11.54
C ASP A 113 8.22 -22.89 -11.47
N ILE A 114 7.51 -21.79 -11.20
CA ILE A 114 8.15 -20.47 -11.08
C ILE A 114 8.93 -20.40 -9.76
N SER A 115 10.26 -20.37 -9.88
CA SER A 115 11.14 -20.15 -8.72
C SER A 115 10.90 -18.79 -8.06
N LYS A 116 11.21 -18.70 -6.77
CA LYS A 116 11.11 -17.46 -5.97
C LYS A 116 11.86 -16.29 -6.64
N GLU A 117 13.04 -16.56 -7.18
CA GLU A 117 13.89 -15.59 -7.87
C GLU A 117 13.24 -15.09 -9.16
N THR A 118 12.58 -15.98 -9.89
CA THR A 118 11.88 -15.67 -11.14
C THR A 118 10.68 -14.77 -10.87
N VAL A 119 9.86 -15.10 -9.85
CA VAL A 119 8.75 -14.22 -9.42
C VAL A 119 9.28 -12.83 -9.11
N PHE A 120 10.35 -12.72 -8.34
CA PHE A 120 10.88 -11.41 -7.98
C PHE A 120 11.45 -10.62 -9.14
N SER A 121 12.18 -11.27 -10.04
CA SER A 121 12.71 -10.57 -11.21
C SER A 121 11.59 -9.93 -12.03
N GLU A 122 10.47 -10.62 -12.17
CA GLU A 122 9.29 -10.10 -12.88
C GLU A 122 8.51 -9.08 -12.05
N LEU A 123 8.34 -9.27 -10.74
CA LEU A 123 7.57 -8.35 -9.88
C LEU A 123 8.16 -6.94 -9.88
N LYS A 124 9.47 -6.81 -10.10
CA LYS A 124 10.14 -5.51 -10.22
C LYS A 124 9.51 -4.61 -11.29
N LYS A 125 9.01 -5.19 -12.39
CA LYS A 125 8.37 -4.44 -13.48
C LYS A 125 7.07 -3.74 -13.06
N TYR A 126 6.48 -4.18 -11.94
CA TYR A 126 5.20 -3.72 -11.43
C TYR A 126 5.34 -2.94 -10.12
N LEU A 127 6.56 -2.58 -9.71
CA LEU A 127 6.86 -1.80 -8.52
C LEU A 127 7.37 -0.40 -8.90
N PRO A 128 7.17 0.63 -8.05
CA PRO A 128 7.71 1.96 -8.31
C PRO A 128 9.25 1.95 -8.32
N GLN A 129 9.86 2.71 -9.24
CA GLN A 129 11.32 2.74 -9.39
C GLN A 129 12.04 3.15 -8.09
N ASN A 130 11.51 4.11 -7.35
CA ASN A 130 12.10 4.54 -6.08
C ASN A 130 12.02 3.46 -4.99
N VAL A 131 11.09 2.50 -5.09
CA VAL A 131 11.07 1.30 -4.24
C VAL A 131 12.18 0.34 -4.66
N LEU A 132 12.37 0.15 -5.98
CA LEU A 132 13.44 -0.69 -6.54
C LEU A 132 14.83 -0.17 -6.15
N ASP A 133 15.04 1.15 -6.17
CA ASP A 133 16.29 1.78 -5.77
C ASP A 133 16.61 1.52 -4.28
N ASN A 134 15.58 1.28 -3.47
CA ASN A 134 15.69 0.93 -2.04
C ASN A 134 15.66 -0.59 -1.79
N MET A 135 15.46 -1.40 -2.84
CA MET A 135 15.42 -2.85 -2.79
C MET A 135 16.73 -3.50 -2.27
N PRO A 136 17.95 -2.93 -2.46
CA PRO A 136 19.17 -3.50 -1.87
C PRO A 136 19.13 -3.64 -0.35
N ASN A 137 18.26 -2.89 0.32
CA ASN A 137 18.08 -2.96 1.78
C ASN A 137 17.07 -4.02 2.22
N PHE A 138 16.45 -4.73 1.29
CA PHE A 138 15.45 -5.73 1.62
C PHE A 138 16.14 -6.99 2.16
N ARG A 139 15.58 -7.54 3.23
CA ARG A 139 15.96 -8.84 3.79
C ARG A 139 14.92 -9.86 3.37
N GLN A 140 15.41 -11.03 2.99
CA GLN A 140 14.58 -12.20 2.72
C GLN A 140 14.32 -12.95 4.03
N GLU A 141 13.06 -13.29 4.25
CA GLU A 141 12.63 -14.15 5.35
C GLU A 141 11.69 -15.22 4.78
N ASP A 142 12.17 -16.46 4.81
CA ASP A 142 11.39 -17.64 4.44
C ASP A 142 10.75 -18.21 5.70
N LEU A 143 9.47 -17.89 5.94
CA LEU A 143 8.74 -18.38 7.11
C LEU A 143 8.18 -19.80 6.91
N ASN A 144 8.30 -20.37 5.71
CA ASN A 144 8.03 -21.76 5.30
C ASN A 144 8.38 -21.94 3.80
N GLU A 145 8.23 -23.14 3.23
CA GLU A 145 8.45 -23.36 1.78
C GLU A 145 7.48 -22.55 0.90
N SER A 146 6.28 -22.23 1.41
CA SER A 146 5.18 -21.63 0.63
C SER A 146 5.08 -20.11 0.70
N THR A 147 5.77 -19.43 1.62
CA THR A 147 5.65 -17.99 1.81
C THR A 147 7.00 -17.34 1.90
N LEU A 148 7.12 -16.23 1.18
CA LEU A 148 8.36 -15.50 1.01
C LEU A 148 8.11 -14.04 1.31
N TYR A 149 8.90 -13.51 2.22
CA TYR A 149 8.86 -12.11 2.60
C TYR A 149 10.14 -11.42 2.17
N LEU A 150 9.99 -10.27 1.51
CA LEU A 150 11.06 -9.29 1.41
C LEU A 150 10.64 -8.05 2.18
N TRP A 151 11.52 -7.52 3.01
CA TRP A 151 11.19 -6.33 3.78
C TRP A 151 12.39 -5.43 4.02
N SER A 152 12.14 -4.14 4.14
CA SER A 152 13.11 -3.16 4.66
C SER A 152 12.58 -2.58 5.96
N LYS A 153 13.47 -2.34 6.92
CA LYS A 153 13.15 -1.78 8.24
C LYS A 153 13.96 -0.52 8.48
N LYS A 154 13.40 0.40 9.26
CA LYS A 154 14.11 1.60 9.71
C LYS A 154 15.31 1.26 10.59
N GLU A 155 15.16 0.23 11.41
CA GLU A 155 16.21 -0.32 12.28
C GLU A 155 16.18 -1.85 12.17
N PRO A 156 17.35 -2.55 12.11
CA PRO A 156 17.42 -3.99 11.85
C PRO A 156 16.58 -4.86 12.79
N ASN A 157 16.48 -4.48 14.07
CA ASN A 157 15.80 -5.24 15.12
C ASN A 157 14.45 -4.64 15.54
N SER A 158 13.89 -3.72 14.75
CA SER A 158 12.58 -3.12 15.02
C SER A 158 11.45 -3.86 14.33
N ASP A 159 10.22 -3.58 14.74
CA ASP A 159 9.02 -3.93 13.97
C ASP A 159 8.58 -2.78 13.03
N ASN A 160 9.43 -1.76 12.87
CA ASN A 160 9.17 -0.59 12.04
C ASN A 160 9.59 -0.88 10.60
N PHE A 161 8.71 -1.53 9.86
CA PHE A 161 8.85 -1.75 8.43
C PHE A 161 8.75 -0.42 7.68
N ILE A 162 9.57 -0.28 6.64
CA ILE A 162 9.46 0.78 5.63
C ILE A 162 8.58 0.23 4.51
N HIS A 163 8.96 -0.93 3.98
CA HIS A 163 8.19 -1.71 3.02
C HIS A 163 8.20 -3.19 3.36
N LYS A 164 7.17 -3.89 2.90
CA LYS A 164 7.11 -5.35 2.91
C LYS A 164 6.47 -5.85 1.61
N ILE A 165 7.12 -6.78 0.95
CA ILE A 165 6.56 -7.58 -0.13
C ILE A 165 6.31 -8.97 0.45
N GLU A 166 5.10 -9.46 0.29
CA GLU A 166 4.66 -10.78 0.71
C GLU A 166 4.23 -11.56 -0.54
N VAL A 167 4.84 -12.71 -0.75
CA VAL A 167 4.59 -13.60 -1.89
C VAL A 167 4.20 -14.96 -1.34
N ILE A 168 3.06 -15.48 -1.77
CA ILE A 168 2.56 -16.79 -1.37
C ILE A 168 2.50 -17.70 -2.59
N PHE A 169 3.00 -18.91 -2.40
CA PHE A 169 2.99 -20.02 -3.33
C PHE A 169 2.08 -21.15 -2.81
N ASN A 170 1.53 -21.93 -3.71
CA ASN A 170 0.85 -23.18 -3.42
C ASN A 170 1.37 -24.31 -4.33
N GLU A 171 0.72 -25.47 -4.29
CA GLU A 171 1.04 -26.62 -5.16
C GLU A 171 0.94 -26.32 -6.67
N ASN A 172 0.24 -25.25 -7.05
CA ASN A 172 0.07 -24.79 -8.43
C ASN A 172 0.94 -23.55 -8.74
N GLY A 173 1.94 -23.24 -7.90
CA GLY A 173 2.85 -22.12 -8.09
C GLY A 173 2.41 -20.82 -7.41
N PHE A 174 2.63 -19.69 -8.08
CA PHE A 174 2.39 -18.35 -7.53
C PHE A 174 0.89 -18.08 -7.30
N LYS A 175 0.51 -17.84 -6.05
CA LYS A 175 -0.89 -17.68 -5.62
C LYS A 175 -1.25 -16.24 -5.28
N GLN A 176 -0.37 -15.53 -4.59
CA GLN A 176 -0.67 -14.22 -4.05
C GLN A 176 0.58 -13.35 -3.95
N TYR A 177 0.37 -12.06 -4.13
CA TYR A 177 1.36 -11.02 -3.91
C TYR A 177 0.72 -9.83 -3.20
N HIS A 178 1.46 -9.21 -2.28
CA HIS A 178 1.05 -7.97 -1.64
C HIS A 178 2.28 -7.11 -1.33
N TYR A 179 2.32 -5.92 -1.91
CA TYR A 179 3.25 -4.88 -1.53
C TYR A 179 2.61 -3.90 -0.54
N LYS A 180 3.19 -3.81 0.65
CA LYS A 180 2.75 -2.97 1.76
C LYS A 180 3.75 -1.84 1.94
N ASN A 181 3.29 -0.60 1.77
CA ASN A 181 4.04 0.59 2.13
C ASN A 181 3.58 1.12 3.50
N TYR A 182 4.51 1.22 4.46
CA TYR A 182 4.19 1.66 5.82
C TYR A 182 4.62 3.10 6.11
N SER A 183 5.76 3.52 5.58
CA SER A 183 6.35 4.81 5.96
C SER A 183 7.30 5.39 4.92
N PHE A 184 7.25 4.92 3.68
CA PHE A 184 8.11 5.43 2.62
C PHE A 184 7.36 6.40 1.73
N ASP A 185 8.05 7.49 1.40
CA ASP A 185 7.53 8.51 0.50
C ASP A 185 7.61 8.00 -0.94
N LEU A 186 6.49 7.48 -1.44
CA LEU A 186 6.37 7.09 -2.83
C LEU A 186 6.35 8.33 -3.71
N LYS A 187 7.13 8.30 -4.80
CA LYS A 187 7.10 9.32 -5.82
C LYS A 187 5.78 9.18 -6.58
N GLU A 188 5.00 10.25 -6.63
CA GLU A 188 3.76 10.28 -7.42
C GLU A 188 4.05 9.91 -8.88
N ASN A 189 3.21 9.02 -9.41
CA ASN A 189 3.24 8.57 -10.79
C ASN A 189 1.82 8.17 -11.16
N LYS A 190 0.97 9.19 -11.28
CA LYS A 190 -0.45 8.99 -11.50
C LYS A 190 -0.69 8.35 -12.87
N ILE A 191 -1.40 7.23 -12.90
CA ILE A 191 -1.77 6.52 -14.13
C ILE A 191 -3.28 6.52 -14.37
N SER A 192 -3.68 6.44 -15.63
CA SER A 192 -5.09 6.29 -16.00
C SER A 192 -5.56 4.85 -15.86
N LYS A 193 -6.89 4.64 -15.83
CA LYS A 193 -7.48 3.30 -15.85
C LYS A 193 -7.10 2.51 -17.11
N ASP A 194 -6.90 3.17 -18.25
CA ASP A 194 -6.45 2.51 -19.49
C ASP A 194 -5.01 2.01 -19.39
N VAL A 195 -4.14 2.77 -18.73
CA VAL A 195 -2.76 2.34 -18.45
C VAL A 195 -2.77 1.18 -17.45
N ALA A 196 -3.61 1.28 -16.41
CA ALA A 196 -3.77 0.20 -15.43
C ALA A 196 -4.34 -1.09 -16.07
N ASN A 197 -5.30 -0.99 -17.00
CA ASN A 197 -5.82 -2.15 -17.76
C ASN A 197 -4.67 -2.92 -18.43
N LYS A 198 -3.79 -2.21 -19.16
CA LYS A 198 -2.62 -2.82 -19.82
C LYS A 198 -1.64 -3.42 -18.82
N MET A 199 -1.43 -2.75 -17.69
CA MET A 199 -0.59 -3.27 -16.61
C MET A 199 -1.15 -4.59 -16.06
N VAL A 200 -2.46 -4.68 -15.86
CA VAL A 200 -3.14 -5.90 -15.40
C VAL A 200 -3.03 -7.03 -16.42
N GLU A 201 -3.26 -6.75 -17.71
CA GLU A 201 -3.11 -7.74 -18.78
C GLU A 201 -1.68 -8.27 -18.86
N ASN A 202 -0.68 -7.39 -18.78
CA ASN A 202 0.72 -7.79 -18.76
C ASN A 202 1.07 -8.59 -17.50
N PHE A 203 0.57 -8.17 -16.33
CA PHE A 203 0.75 -8.88 -15.08
C PHE A 203 0.19 -10.30 -15.16
N ALA A 204 -1.02 -10.46 -15.70
CA ALA A 204 -1.64 -11.77 -15.88
C ALA A 204 -0.80 -12.65 -16.83
N LYS A 205 -0.32 -12.10 -17.94
CA LYS A 205 0.58 -12.81 -18.87
C LYS A 205 1.89 -13.24 -18.21
N SER A 206 2.46 -12.42 -17.32
CA SER A 206 3.69 -12.75 -16.56
C SER A 206 3.48 -13.92 -15.60
N PHE A 207 2.37 -13.88 -14.83
CA PHE A 207 2.28 -14.65 -13.59
C PHE A 207 1.22 -15.74 -13.56
N ILE A 208 0.24 -15.71 -14.47
CA ILE A 208 -0.92 -16.60 -14.42
C ILE A 208 -0.87 -17.56 -15.61
N SER A 209 -1.02 -18.86 -15.34
CA SER A 209 -1.20 -19.87 -16.40
C SER A 209 -2.48 -19.57 -17.17
N ASP A 210 -2.40 -19.50 -18.50
CA ASP A 210 -3.43 -18.97 -19.40
C ASP A 210 -3.87 -17.53 -19.13
N GLY A 211 -2.99 -16.71 -18.54
CA GLY A 211 -3.30 -15.30 -18.25
C GLY A 211 -3.65 -14.46 -19.48
N ASP A 212 -3.25 -14.88 -20.67
CA ASP A 212 -3.62 -14.30 -21.97
C ASP A 212 -5.07 -14.57 -22.37
N GLN A 213 -5.72 -15.58 -21.78
CA GLN A 213 -7.13 -15.92 -22.00
C GLN A 213 -8.06 -15.25 -20.98
N LEU A 214 -7.52 -14.62 -19.94
CA LEU A 214 -8.31 -13.97 -18.91
C LEU A 214 -8.80 -12.60 -19.39
N SER A 215 -10.10 -12.33 -19.18
CA SER A 215 -10.72 -11.03 -19.47
C SER A 215 -11.04 -10.31 -18.16
N PHE A 216 -10.24 -9.30 -17.84
CA PHE A 216 -10.39 -8.55 -16.59
C PHE A 216 -11.40 -7.41 -16.73
N VAL A 217 -12.25 -7.26 -15.70
CA VAL A 217 -13.22 -6.16 -15.59
C VAL A 217 -12.85 -5.30 -14.38
N ASN A 218 -12.76 -3.98 -14.56
CA ASN A 218 -12.61 -3.04 -13.44
C ASN A 218 -13.91 -3.00 -12.63
N LYS A 219 -13.90 -3.62 -11.45
CA LYS A 219 -15.01 -3.61 -10.48
C LYS A 219 -14.42 -3.64 -9.07
N PRO A 220 -15.09 -3.03 -8.06
CA PRO A 220 -14.66 -3.13 -6.67
C PRO A 220 -14.52 -4.58 -6.22
N ALA A 221 -13.40 -4.88 -5.56
CA ALA A 221 -13.12 -6.16 -4.91
C ALA A 221 -12.15 -5.91 -3.76
N TRP A 222 -12.21 -6.78 -2.75
CA TRP A 222 -11.31 -6.72 -1.59
C TRP A 222 -11.41 -5.40 -0.79
N ASP A 223 -12.57 -5.19 -0.15
CA ASP A 223 -12.95 -3.93 0.53
C ASP A 223 -11.90 -3.33 1.46
N SER A 224 -11.07 -4.16 2.10
CA SER A 224 -10.01 -3.69 3.00
C SER A 224 -8.85 -2.94 2.31
N LEU A 225 -8.70 -3.10 0.99
CA LEU A 225 -7.67 -2.45 0.19
C LEU A 225 -8.26 -1.52 -0.88
N TYR A 226 -9.52 -1.71 -1.26
CA TYR A 226 -10.15 -0.92 -2.30
C TYR A 226 -10.33 0.54 -1.86
N GLU A 227 -9.82 1.46 -2.67
CA GLU A 227 -10.04 2.89 -2.50
C GLU A 227 -10.32 3.49 -3.88
N LYS A 228 -11.56 3.93 -4.09
CA LYS A 228 -12.01 4.44 -5.38
C LYS A 228 -11.07 5.55 -5.89
N ASP A 229 -10.66 5.43 -7.17
CA ASP A 229 -9.74 6.36 -7.84
C ASP A 229 -8.32 6.43 -7.24
N VAL A 230 -7.97 5.59 -6.26
CA VAL A 230 -6.64 5.50 -5.63
C VAL A 230 -6.08 4.08 -5.76
N VAL A 231 -6.77 3.07 -5.21
CA VAL A 231 -6.47 1.65 -5.38
C VAL A 231 -7.69 0.97 -6.00
N GLU A 232 -7.60 0.72 -7.30
CA GLU A 232 -8.66 0.12 -8.09
C GLU A 232 -8.39 -1.36 -8.33
N SER A 233 -9.45 -2.14 -8.53
CA SER A 233 -9.37 -3.59 -8.72
C SER A 233 -9.86 -4.03 -10.09
N TRP A 234 -9.21 -5.07 -10.60
CA TRP A 234 -9.54 -5.77 -11.83
C TRP A 234 -9.76 -7.23 -11.52
N VAL A 235 -10.88 -7.75 -12.00
CA VAL A 235 -11.33 -9.09 -11.67
C VAL A 235 -11.58 -9.89 -12.93
N SER A 236 -11.06 -11.11 -12.97
CA SER A 236 -11.36 -12.11 -13.99
C SER A 236 -11.81 -13.40 -13.29
N GLU A 237 -12.62 -14.19 -13.98
CA GLU A 237 -13.15 -15.44 -13.47
C GLU A 237 -12.96 -16.55 -14.51
N LYS A 238 -12.35 -17.67 -14.10
CA LYS A 238 -12.15 -18.86 -14.94
C LYS A 238 -12.04 -20.10 -14.04
N ASP A 239 -12.62 -21.22 -14.44
CA ASP A 239 -12.47 -22.52 -13.77
C ASP A 239 -12.76 -22.50 -12.25
N ASN A 240 -13.86 -21.85 -11.85
CA ASN A 240 -14.26 -21.65 -10.45
C ASN A 240 -13.22 -20.89 -9.59
N LYS A 241 -12.31 -20.17 -10.24
CA LYS A 241 -11.35 -19.27 -9.59
C LYS A 241 -11.66 -17.83 -9.96
N GLU A 242 -11.45 -16.96 -8.99
CA GLU A 242 -11.45 -15.52 -9.16
C GLU A 242 -10.01 -15.00 -9.05
N TYR A 243 -9.63 -14.20 -10.03
CA TYR A 243 -8.32 -13.56 -10.14
C TYR A 243 -8.52 -12.07 -9.89
N ILE A 244 -7.89 -11.55 -8.84
CA ILE A 244 -8.02 -10.15 -8.46
C ILE A 244 -6.64 -9.51 -8.54
N VAL A 245 -6.50 -8.47 -9.36
CA VAL A 245 -5.32 -7.61 -9.42
C VAL A 245 -5.74 -6.22 -8.96
N MET A 246 -5.04 -5.63 -8.00
CA MET A 246 -5.29 -4.26 -7.53
C MET A 246 -4.11 -3.37 -7.88
N VAL A 247 -4.41 -2.22 -8.46
CA VAL A 247 -3.44 -1.27 -8.95
C VAL A 247 -3.61 0.04 -8.21
N ASN A 248 -2.50 0.55 -7.65
CA ASN A 248 -2.46 1.88 -7.08
C ASN A 248 -2.29 2.90 -8.22
N LEU A 249 -3.36 3.65 -8.52
CA LEU A 249 -3.41 4.62 -9.60
C LEU A 249 -2.63 5.90 -9.29
N SER A 250 -2.43 6.25 -8.02
CA SER A 250 -1.68 7.45 -7.62
C SER A 250 -0.19 7.31 -7.85
N TYR A 251 0.32 6.09 -7.70
CA TYR A 251 1.76 5.79 -7.74
C TYR A 251 2.15 4.81 -8.87
N GLY A 252 1.16 4.27 -9.60
CA GLY A 252 1.38 3.51 -10.83
C GLY A 252 2.06 2.16 -10.62
N TYR A 253 1.54 1.33 -9.70
CA TYR A 253 2.08 0.01 -9.41
C TYR A 253 0.99 -1.02 -9.08
N VAL A 254 1.29 -2.32 -9.23
CA VAL A 254 0.40 -3.39 -8.75
C VAL A 254 0.61 -3.53 -7.25
N GLU A 255 -0.42 -3.27 -6.45
CA GLU A 255 -0.35 -3.33 -4.99
C GLU A 255 -0.61 -4.73 -4.45
N PHE A 256 -1.55 -5.41 -5.09
CA PHE A 256 -2.05 -6.69 -4.62
C PHE A 256 -2.46 -7.59 -5.78
N PHE A 257 -2.22 -8.88 -5.62
CA PHE A 257 -2.75 -9.91 -6.49
C PHE A 257 -3.15 -11.13 -5.67
N THR A 258 -4.28 -11.75 -5.99
CA THR A 258 -4.66 -13.04 -5.40
C THR A 258 -5.45 -13.90 -6.38
N ILE A 259 -5.31 -15.21 -6.21
CA ILE A 259 -6.17 -16.24 -6.80
C ILE A 259 -6.96 -16.88 -5.66
N GLN A 260 -8.30 -16.89 -5.78
CA GLN A 260 -9.17 -17.51 -4.79
C GLN A 260 -10.24 -18.39 -5.44
N ASP A 261 -10.66 -19.44 -4.74
CA ASP A 261 -11.78 -20.25 -5.18
C ASP A 261 -13.08 -19.45 -5.00
N LYS A 262 -13.98 -19.55 -5.96
CA LYS A 262 -15.31 -18.96 -5.85
C LYS A 262 -16.07 -19.67 -4.75
N SER A 263 -16.45 -18.93 -3.72
CA SER A 263 -17.42 -19.40 -2.74
C SER A 263 -18.78 -19.41 -3.43
N ASN A 264 -19.34 -20.61 -3.63
CA ASN A 264 -20.70 -20.79 -4.15
C ASN A 264 -21.75 -20.25 -3.19
#